data_AF-A0A927WBR9-F1
#
_entry.id   AF-A0A927WBR9-F1
#
_cell.length_a   1.000
_cell.length_b   1.000
_cell.length_c   1.000
_cell.angle_alpha   90.00
_cell.angle_beta   90.00
_cell.angle_gamma   90.00
#
_symmetry.space_group_name_H-M   'P 1'
#
loop_
_entity.id
_entity.type
_entity.pdbx_description
1 polymer ?
#
loop_
_entity_poly.entity_id
_entity_poly.type
_entity_poly.pdbx_seq_one_letter_code
_entity_poly.pdbx_strand_id
1 'polypeptide(L)'
;MDVIAVFAVKTAMDQEDGMDVATIDTTRINLIKSVFWDMNLIDYYIETIEHTETETVDNGDGTSSEETTTTYEHILHITVTNKTAEQQATEYGFIDDQKSIVEEMLSGEFRPMMFTLLGMDGDTGLTAEQLQNLYNDLPEGELGGEAVKLALSRLGDPYSQPKAGQGDYTDCSYLVQWCYQQLGVSLPRTAAAQAEYCVNNRLTISPNDLEPGDLIFWSFENNDRFMNISHVGIYAGDGKVIDASSTRGQVVYRDLYDKNNQVLYARPGV
;
A
#
# COMPACT_ATOMS: atom_id res chain seq x y z
N MET A 1 -8.89 -3.81 1.08
CA MET A 1 -9.13 -5.27 1.00
C MET A 1 -9.92 -5.77 2.20
N ASP A 2 -9.73 -5.19 3.40
CA ASP A 2 -10.43 -5.55 4.64
C ASP A 2 -11.95 -5.72 4.49
N VAL A 3 -12.65 -4.74 3.90
CA VAL A 3 -14.10 -4.80 3.66
C VAL A 3 -14.50 -6.04 2.86
N ILE A 4 -13.68 -6.43 1.89
CA ILE A 4 -13.97 -7.54 0.98
C ILE A 4 -13.67 -8.87 1.65
N ALA A 5 -12.59 -8.98 2.42
CA ALA A 5 -12.29 -10.16 3.22
C ALA A 5 -13.40 -10.42 4.25
N VAL A 6 -13.82 -9.38 4.98
CA VAL A 6 -14.93 -9.48 5.94
C VAL A 6 -16.24 -9.82 5.25
N PHE A 7 -16.56 -9.17 4.12
CA PHE A 7 -17.75 -9.49 3.33
C PHE A 7 -17.73 -10.94 2.86
N ALA A 8 -16.61 -11.43 2.33
CA ALA A 8 -16.50 -12.76 1.77
C ALA A 8 -16.77 -13.82 2.83
N VAL A 9 -16.13 -13.70 3.99
CA VAL A 9 -16.32 -14.65 5.11
C VAL A 9 -17.73 -14.53 5.70
N LYS A 10 -18.22 -13.30 5.93
CA LYS A 10 -19.59 -13.07 6.45
C LYS A 10 -20.64 -13.73 5.57
N THR A 11 -20.46 -13.68 4.25
CA THR A 11 -21.46 -14.10 3.27
C THR A 11 -21.35 -15.58 2.93
N ALA A 12 -20.14 -16.08 2.69
CA ALA A 12 -19.93 -17.47 2.27
C ALA A 12 -20.08 -18.47 3.42
N MET A 13 -19.78 -18.03 4.65
CA MET A 13 -19.78 -18.90 5.83
C MET A 13 -20.93 -18.58 6.79
N ASP A 14 -21.97 -17.90 6.32
CA ASP A 14 -23.21 -17.78 7.07
C ASP A 14 -23.87 -19.16 7.22
N GLN A 15 -24.28 -19.50 8.45
CA GLN A 15 -24.81 -20.83 8.76
C GLN A 15 -26.25 -21.04 8.29
N GLU A 16 -27.00 -19.96 8.09
CA GLU A 16 -28.42 -20.00 7.72
C GLU A 16 -28.64 -19.62 6.26
N ASP A 17 -27.91 -18.61 5.76
CA ASP A 17 -28.09 -18.02 4.43
C ASP A 17 -26.75 -17.84 3.69
N GLY A 18 -25.89 -18.87 3.75
CA GLY A 18 -24.60 -18.88 3.07
C GLY A 18 -24.75 -18.72 1.55
N MET A 19 -24.06 -17.72 0.98
CA MET A 19 -24.10 -17.43 -0.45
C MET A 19 -22.71 -17.46 -1.07
N ASP A 20 -22.61 -17.93 -2.33
CA ASP A 20 -21.40 -17.73 -3.15
C ASP A 20 -20.98 -16.26 -3.17
N VAL A 21 -19.69 -15.98 -3.26
CA VAL A 21 -19.16 -14.61 -3.30
C VAL A 21 -18.53 -14.25 -4.66
N ALA A 22 -18.43 -15.21 -5.60
CA ALA A 22 -17.86 -15.00 -6.92
C ALA A 22 -18.80 -14.23 -7.87
N THR A 23 -20.12 -14.37 -7.69
CA THR A 23 -21.12 -13.64 -8.49
C THR A 23 -21.40 -12.27 -7.88
N ILE A 24 -21.19 -11.15 -8.57
CA ILE A 24 -21.52 -9.81 -8.02
C ILE A 24 -22.86 -9.33 -8.57
N ASP A 25 -23.94 -9.63 -7.84
CA ASP A 25 -25.30 -9.16 -8.11
C ASP A 25 -25.75 -8.05 -7.14
N THR A 26 -26.96 -7.53 -7.34
CA THR A 26 -27.50 -6.43 -6.51
C THR A 26 -27.53 -6.78 -5.01
N THR A 27 -27.83 -8.04 -4.67
CA THR A 27 -27.84 -8.52 -3.28
C THR A 27 -26.46 -8.37 -2.65
N ARG A 28 -25.42 -8.89 -3.30
CA ARG A 28 -24.05 -8.82 -2.77
C ARG A 28 -23.46 -7.42 -2.79
N ILE A 29 -23.83 -6.61 -3.78
CA ILE A 29 -23.47 -5.17 -3.76
C ILE A 29 -24.02 -4.50 -2.50
N ASN A 30 -25.25 -4.83 -2.08
CA ASN A 30 -25.83 -4.29 -0.85
C ASN A 30 -25.13 -4.83 0.39
N LEU A 31 -24.74 -6.11 0.41
CA LEU A 31 -23.96 -6.70 1.50
C LEU A 31 -22.57 -6.05 1.62
N ILE A 32 -21.86 -5.87 0.51
CA ILE A 32 -20.56 -5.17 0.46
C ILE A 32 -20.72 -3.74 0.99
N LYS A 33 -21.76 -3.02 0.56
CA LYS A 33 -22.06 -1.67 1.08
C LYS A 33 -22.36 -1.67 2.57
N SER A 34 -23.12 -2.64 3.07
CA SER A 34 -23.39 -2.77 4.50
C SER A 34 -22.07 -2.92 5.25
N VAL A 35 -21.26 -3.92 4.88
CA VAL A 35 -19.97 -4.18 5.52
C VAL A 35 -19.05 -2.95 5.43
N PHE A 36 -19.04 -2.25 4.30
CA PHE A 36 -18.30 -1.00 4.16
C PHE A 36 -18.74 0.02 5.22
N TRP A 37 -20.03 0.27 5.38
CA TRP A 37 -20.52 1.26 6.36
C TRP A 37 -20.35 0.79 7.81
N ASP A 38 -20.47 -0.49 8.08
CA ASP A 38 -20.23 -1.07 9.39
C ASP A 38 -18.75 -0.89 9.82
N MET A 39 -17.83 -0.91 8.84
CA MET A 39 -16.39 -0.70 9.03
C MET A 39 -15.95 0.76 8.99
N ASN A 40 -16.68 1.65 8.33
CA ASN A 40 -16.29 3.04 8.11
C ASN A 40 -17.33 3.97 8.73
N LEU A 41 -17.22 4.19 10.04
CA LEU A 41 -18.13 5.03 10.80
C LEU A 41 -17.86 6.51 10.51
N ILE A 42 -18.89 7.24 10.12
CA ILE A 42 -18.85 8.68 9.90
C ILE A 42 -19.59 9.38 11.03
N ASP A 43 -18.89 10.24 11.75
CA ASP A 43 -19.47 11.18 12.70
C ASP A 43 -19.28 12.61 12.18
N TYR A 44 -20.20 13.51 12.51
CA TYR A 44 -20.09 14.91 12.10
C TYR A 44 -20.75 15.86 13.09
N TYR A 45 -20.21 17.08 13.17
CA TYR A 45 -20.88 18.19 13.84
C TYR A 45 -20.64 19.50 13.10
N ILE A 46 -21.55 20.45 13.26
CA ILE A 46 -21.46 21.77 12.65
C ILE A 46 -21.12 22.77 13.75
N GLU A 47 -19.98 23.44 13.62
CA GLU A 47 -19.62 24.60 14.41
C GLU A 47 -20.21 25.85 13.74
N THR A 48 -20.91 26.68 14.52
CA THR A 48 -21.45 27.96 14.03
C THR A 48 -20.72 29.09 14.72
N ILE A 49 -20.07 29.94 13.92
CA ILE A 49 -19.36 31.13 14.37
C ILE A 49 -20.22 32.34 14.02
N GLU A 50 -20.54 33.15 15.03
CA GLU A 50 -21.27 34.39 14.87
C GLU A 50 -20.28 35.54 14.64
N HIS A 51 -20.48 36.29 13.57
CA HIS A 51 -19.71 37.48 13.23
C HIS A 51 -20.61 38.70 13.35
N THR A 52 -20.27 39.65 14.22
CA THR A 52 -21.05 40.86 14.44
C THR A 52 -20.22 42.07 14.06
N GLU A 53 -20.72 42.84 13.10
CA GLU A 53 -20.10 44.08 12.63
C GLU A 53 -21.07 45.25 12.87
N THR A 54 -20.56 46.31 13.49
CA THR A 54 -21.34 47.52 13.76
C THR A 54 -20.77 48.67 12.94
N GLU A 55 -21.59 49.21 12.04
CA GLU A 55 -21.23 50.36 11.21
C GLU A 55 -21.95 51.62 11.71
N THR A 56 -21.24 52.75 11.73
CA THR A 56 -21.83 54.05 12.03
C THR A 56 -22.40 54.65 10.74
N VAL A 57 -23.72 54.76 10.67
CA VAL A 57 -24.45 55.36 9.53
C VAL A 57 -24.74 56.83 9.84
N ASP A 58 -24.33 57.74 8.95
CA ASP A 58 -24.68 59.16 9.03
C ASP A 58 -26.11 59.36 8.52
N ASN A 59 -26.99 59.86 9.38
CA ASN A 59 -28.41 60.03 9.05
C ASN A 59 -28.67 61.28 8.19
N GLY A 60 -27.64 62.09 7.90
CA GLY A 60 -27.74 63.28 7.05
C GLY A 60 -28.38 64.50 7.73
N ASP A 61 -28.80 64.39 8.98
CA ASP A 61 -29.35 65.46 9.82
C ASP A 61 -28.36 65.96 10.90
N GLY A 62 -27.10 65.52 10.82
CA GLY A 62 -26.07 65.79 11.81
C GLY A 62 -26.07 64.81 13.00
N THR A 63 -26.92 63.78 12.96
CA THR A 63 -26.87 62.64 13.88
C THR A 63 -26.32 61.39 13.19
N SER A 64 -25.67 60.52 13.95
CA SER A 64 -25.24 59.20 13.50
C SER A 64 -26.02 58.11 14.22
N SER A 65 -26.36 57.04 13.52
CA SER A 65 -26.90 55.81 14.10
C SER A 65 -25.88 54.66 13.95
N GLU A 66 -25.99 53.65 14.82
CA GLU A 66 -25.21 52.42 14.69
C GLU A 66 -26.12 51.34 14.10
N GLU A 67 -25.74 50.78 12.95
CA GLU A 67 -26.36 49.59 12.40
C GLU A 67 -25.48 48.38 12.72
N THR A 68 -26.07 47.33 13.29
CA THR A 68 -25.35 46.08 13.59
C THR A 68 -25.83 45.00 12.64
N THR A 69 -24.89 44.42 11.90
CA THR A 69 -25.12 43.26 11.05
C THR A 69 -24.49 42.03 11.69
N THR A 70 -25.30 41.00 11.90
CA THR A 70 -24.84 39.69 12.34
C THR A 70 -24.83 38.73 11.17
N THR A 71 -23.69 38.08 10.91
CA THR A 71 -23.53 37.01 9.93
C THR A 71 -23.08 35.73 10.62
N TYR A 72 -23.34 34.57 10.00
CA TYR A 72 -23.00 33.27 10.56
C TYR A 72 -22.10 32.52 9.60
N GLU A 73 -21.00 31.97 10.12
CA GLU A 73 -20.13 31.04 9.43
C GLU A 73 -20.38 29.63 9.99
N HIS A 74 -20.55 28.64 9.12
CA HIS A 74 -20.77 27.25 9.51
C HIS A 74 -19.59 26.39 9.06
N ILE A 75 -18.89 25.77 10.01
CA ILE A 75 -17.78 24.84 9.76
C ILE A 75 -18.29 23.42 10.01
N LEU A 76 -18.28 22.59 8.97
CA LEU A 76 -18.62 21.17 9.08
C LEU A 76 -17.37 20.37 9.46
N HIS A 77 -17.39 19.80 10.66
CA HIS A 77 -16.37 18.85 11.12
C HIS A 77 -16.84 17.43 10.84
N ILE A 78 -16.04 16.65 10.13
CA ILE A 78 -16.32 15.25 9.79
C ILE A 78 -15.20 14.38 10.35
N THR A 79 -15.56 13.38 11.16
CA THR A 79 -14.64 12.37 11.66
C THR A 79 -14.97 11.03 11.00
N VAL A 80 -13.99 10.43 10.33
CA VAL A 80 -14.12 9.08 9.77
C VAL A 80 -13.28 8.12 10.60
N THR A 81 -13.92 7.10 11.16
CA THR A 81 -13.27 6.03 11.93
C THR A 81 -13.34 4.74 11.15
N ASN A 82 -12.18 4.18 10.82
CA ASN A 82 -12.06 2.93 10.06
C ASN A 82 -11.71 1.78 11.01
N LYS A 83 -12.47 0.70 10.95
CA LYS A 83 -12.16 -0.56 11.64
C LYS A 83 -11.26 -1.43 10.78
N THR A 84 -10.34 -2.16 11.40
CA THR A 84 -9.62 -3.24 10.74
C THR A 84 -10.56 -4.42 10.47
N ALA A 85 -10.19 -5.31 9.56
CA ALA A 85 -10.92 -6.57 9.35
C ALA A 85 -11.08 -7.38 10.65
N GLU A 86 -10.05 -7.42 11.49
CA GLU A 86 -10.07 -8.11 12.79
C GLU A 86 -11.10 -7.52 13.77
N GLN A 87 -11.14 -6.18 13.87
CA GLN A 87 -12.10 -5.47 14.71
C GLN A 87 -13.53 -5.76 14.25
N GLN A 88 -13.78 -5.69 12.93
CA GLN A 88 -15.10 -5.96 12.39
C GLN A 88 -15.51 -7.43 12.51
N ALA A 89 -14.58 -8.37 12.29
CA ALA A 89 -14.83 -9.81 12.47
C ALA A 89 -15.23 -10.11 13.92
N THR A 90 -14.59 -9.45 14.90
CA THR A 90 -14.95 -9.57 16.31
C THR A 90 -16.35 -9.02 16.59
N GLU A 91 -16.71 -7.88 16.00
CA GLU A 91 -18.03 -7.26 16.17
C GLU A 91 -19.16 -8.08 15.53
N TYR A 92 -18.88 -8.76 14.43
CA TYR A 92 -19.81 -9.74 13.83
C TYR A 92 -19.84 -11.09 14.56
N GLY A 93 -19.00 -11.29 15.57
CA GLY A 93 -18.97 -12.54 16.32
C GLY A 93 -18.41 -13.73 15.54
N PHE A 94 -17.46 -13.49 14.62
CA PHE A 94 -16.82 -14.56 13.86
C PHE A 94 -16.16 -15.57 14.79
N ILE A 95 -16.33 -16.86 14.47
CA ILE A 95 -15.62 -17.96 15.14
C ILE A 95 -14.17 -18.04 14.65
N ASP A 96 -13.34 -18.82 15.35
CA ASP A 96 -11.90 -18.90 15.08
C ASP A 96 -11.59 -19.32 13.63
N ASP A 97 -12.33 -20.28 13.07
CA ASP A 97 -12.16 -20.70 11.67
C ASP A 97 -12.46 -19.56 10.69
N GLN A 98 -13.50 -18.77 10.94
CA GLN A 98 -13.86 -17.61 10.11
C GLN A 98 -12.80 -16.52 10.21
N LYS A 99 -12.27 -16.25 11.41
CA LYS A 99 -11.18 -15.29 11.61
C LYS A 99 -9.90 -15.73 10.90
N SER A 100 -9.55 -17.01 10.98
CA SER A 100 -8.40 -17.57 10.27
C SER A 100 -8.49 -17.37 8.77
N ILE A 101 -9.69 -17.51 8.17
CA ILE A 101 -9.89 -17.27 6.74
C ILE A 101 -9.78 -15.78 6.41
N VAL A 102 -10.30 -14.88 7.25
CA VAL A 102 -10.10 -13.43 7.07
C VAL A 102 -8.61 -13.08 7.07
N GLU A 103 -7.85 -13.63 8.02
CA GLU A 103 -6.40 -13.43 8.10
C GLU A 103 -5.67 -14.01 6.88
N GLU A 104 -6.04 -15.21 6.43
CA GLU A 104 -5.47 -15.84 5.24
C GLU A 104 -5.73 -15.01 3.97
N MET A 105 -6.97 -14.53 3.79
CA MET A 105 -7.34 -13.67 2.66
C MET A 105 -6.60 -12.32 2.64
N LEU A 106 -6.18 -11.83 3.81
CA LEU A 106 -5.41 -10.60 3.97
C LEU A 106 -3.90 -10.85 4.08
N SER A 107 -3.49 -12.11 4.16
CA SER A 107 -2.08 -12.48 4.23
C SER A 107 -1.34 -11.96 3.01
N GLY A 108 -0.04 -11.70 3.18
CA GLY A 108 0.81 -11.25 2.07
C GLY A 108 0.74 -12.17 0.85
N GLU A 109 0.55 -13.48 1.05
CA GLU A 109 0.48 -14.46 -0.02
C GLU A 109 -0.75 -14.27 -0.94
N PHE A 110 -1.93 -14.07 -0.35
CA PHE A 110 -3.20 -13.92 -1.10
C PHE A 110 -3.48 -12.48 -1.52
N ARG A 111 -2.78 -11.52 -0.92
CA ARG A 111 -2.93 -10.09 -1.17
C ARG A 111 -2.92 -9.70 -2.65
N PRO A 112 -1.98 -10.18 -3.49
CA PRO A 112 -1.93 -9.72 -4.87
C PRO A 112 -3.08 -10.32 -5.69
N MET A 113 -3.50 -11.56 -5.39
CA MET A 113 -4.71 -12.15 -5.97
C MET A 113 -5.96 -11.32 -5.59
N MET A 114 -6.05 -10.86 -4.35
CA MET A 114 -7.16 -10.03 -3.88
C MET A 114 -7.20 -8.67 -4.59
N PHE A 115 -6.05 -8.02 -4.80
CA PHE A 115 -5.98 -6.79 -5.61
C PHE A 115 -6.48 -7.03 -7.04
N THR A 116 -6.13 -8.17 -7.65
CA THR A 116 -6.66 -8.51 -8.98
C THR A 116 -8.17 -8.73 -8.98
N LEU A 117 -8.69 -9.49 -8.02
CA LEU A 117 -10.15 -9.71 -7.93
C LEU A 117 -10.93 -8.40 -7.81
N LEU A 118 -10.34 -7.39 -7.16
CA LEU A 118 -10.93 -6.07 -7.01
C LEU A 118 -10.76 -5.15 -8.24
N GLY A 119 -10.14 -5.64 -9.32
CA GLY A 119 -9.85 -4.83 -10.49
C GLY A 119 -8.93 -3.65 -10.17
N MET A 120 -8.18 -3.74 -9.08
CA MET A 120 -7.17 -2.76 -8.69
C MET A 120 -5.86 -2.95 -9.47
N ASP A 121 -5.86 -3.86 -10.46
CA ASP A 121 -4.77 -4.17 -11.40
C ASP A 121 -4.16 -2.93 -12.07
N GLY A 122 -4.92 -1.84 -12.15
CA GLY A 122 -4.47 -0.59 -12.77
C GLY A 122 -3.21 0.01 -12.15
N ASP A 123 -2.80 -0.43 -10.95
CA ASP A 123 -1.65 0.16 -10.25
C ASP A 123 -0.65 -0.86 -9.65
N THR A 124 -0.91 -2.17 -9.67
CA THR A 124 0.04 -3.21 -9.23
C THR A 124 0.74 -3.97 -10.37
N GLY A 125 0.14 -4.01 -11.57
CA GLY A 125 0.78 -4.48 -12.81
C GLY A 125 0.69 -5.98 -13.15
N LEU A 126 -0.07 -6.79 -12.41
CA LEU A 126 -0.25 -8.24 -12.66
C LEU A 126 -1.69 -8.70 -12.42
N THR A 127 -2.19 -9.63 -13.23
CA THR A 127 -3.39 -10.43 -12.92
C THR A 127 -3.03 -11.66 -12.06
N ALA A 128 -4.02 -12.30 -11.43
CA ALA A 128 -3.86 -13.52 -10.63
C ALA A 128 -3.24 -14.68 -11.41
N GLU A 129 -3.59 -14.84 -12.70
CA GLU A 129 -3.00 -15.86 -13.57
C GLU A 129 -1.52 -15.54 -13.85
N GLN A 130 -1.20 -14.28 -14.14
CA GLN A 130 0.19 -13.85 -14.37
C GLN A 130 1.03 -13.99 -13.10
N LEU A 131 0.46 -13.71 -11.94
CA LEU A 131 1.12 -13.91 -10.65
C LEU A 131 1.36 -15.40 -10.37
N GLN A 132 0.38 -16.28 -10.61
CA GLN A 132 0.54 -17.72 -10.43
C GLN A 132 1.62 -18.28 -11.36
N ASN A 133 1.63 -17.84 -12.63
CA ASN A 133 2.66 -18.24 -13.58
C ASN A 133 4.04 -17.75 -13.11
N LEU A 134 4.15 -16.50 -12.66
CA LEU A 134 5.39 -15.96 -12.11
C LEU A 134 5.87 -16.78 -10.91
N TYR A 135 4.99 -17.19 -9.99
CA TYR A 135 5.35 -18.06 -8.87
C TYR A 135 5.90 -19.42 -9.32
N ASN A 136 5.32 -19.99 -10.39
CA ASN A 136 5.74 -21.29 -10.93
C ASN A 136 7.08 -21.20 -11.71
N ASP A 137 7.37 -20.05 -12.30
CA ASP A 137 8.57 -19.82 -13.11
C ASP A 137 9.81 -19.43 -12.27
N LEU A 138 9.62 -19.08 -11.00
CA LEU A 138 10.73 -18.77 -10.08
C LEU A 138 11.50 -20.03 -9.68
N PRO A 139 12.85 -19.95 -9.59
CA PRO A 139 13.66 -21.09 -9.16
C PRO A 139 13.32 -21.49 -7.72
N GLU A 140 12.82 -22.72 -7.55
CA GLU A 140 12.34 -23.23 -6.26
C GLU A 140 13.51 -23.53 -5.31
N GLY A 141 13.41 -23.06 -4.06
CA GLY A 141 14.43 -23.29 -3.03
C GLY A 141 15.68 -22.42 -3.15
N GLU A 142 15.75 -21.53 -4.14
CA GLU A 142 16.82 -20.54 -4.26
C GLU A 142 16.46 -19.23 -3.55
N LEU A 143 17.45 -18.63 -2.89
CA LEU A 143 17.27 -17.39 -2.11
C LEU A 143 16.66 -16.27 -2.95
N GLY A 144 17.09 -16.14 -4.20
CA GLY A 144 16.58 -15.12 -5.12
C GLY A 144 15.10 -15.31 -5.47
N GLY A 145 14.67 -16.55 -5.73
CA GLY A 145 13.26 -16.88 -5.96
C GLY A 145 12.39 -16.52 -4.75
N GLU A 146 12.82 -16.92 -3.54
CA GLU A 146 12.11 -16.59 -2.30
C GLU A 146 12.07 -15.07 -2.01
N ALA A 147 13.13 -14.33 -2.36
CA ALA A 147 13.13 -12.87 -2.25
C ALA A 147 12.08 -12.22 -3.16
N VAL A 148 11.90 -12.74 -4.38
CA VAL A 148 10.84 -12.27 -5.29
C VAL A 148 9.46 -12.62 -4.74
N LYS A 149 9.25 -13.82 -4.19
CA LYS A 149 7.97 -14.20 -3.57
C LYS A 149 7.58 -13.26 -2.41
N LEU A 150 8.54 -12.95 -1.54
CA LEU A 150 8.35 -12.00 -0.45
C LEU A 150 8.05 -10.58 -0.96
N ALA A 151 8.70 -10.15 -2.04
CA ALA A 151 8.43 -8.86 -2.64
C ALA A 151 7.04 -8.80 -3.28
N LEU A 152 6.62 -9.87 -3.98
CA LEU A 152 5.27 -10.01 -4.54
C LEU A 152 4.21 -9.96 -3.46
N SER A 153 4.47 -10.57 -2.30
CA SER A 153 3.54 -10.57 -1.17
C SER A 153 3.25 -9.19 -0.59
N ARG A 154 4.08 -8.19 -0.96
CA ARG A 154 3.96 -6.79 -0.53
C ARG A 154 3.37 -5.89 -1.63
N LEU A 155 2.94 -6.44 -2.78
CA LEU A 155 2.31 -5.65 -3.85
C LEU A 155 1.13 -4.83 -3.32
N GLY A 156 1.07 -3.55 -3.71
CA GLY A 156 0.10 -2.56 -3.27
C GLY A 156 0.41 -1.91 -1.90
N ASP A 157 1.51 -2.28 -1.22
CA ASP A 157 1.77 -1.73 0.11
C ASP A 157 2.11 -0.24 0.01
N PRO A 158 1.52 0.61 0.87
CA PRO A 158 1.61 2.05 0.68
C PRO A 158 3.05 2.54 0.87
N TYR A 159 3.51 3.36 -0.07
CA TYR A 159 4.82 3.99 0.00
C TYR A 159 4.82 5.11 1.03
N SER A 160 5.75 5.06 1.97
CA SER A 160 6.07 6.15 2.89
C SER A 160 7.45 5.95 3.50
N GLN A 161 8.40 6.83 3.18
CA GLN A 161 9.71 6.86 3.84
C GLN A 161 9.62 7.06 5.37
N PRO A 162 8.85 8.04 5.91
CA PRO A 162 8.82 8.26 7.36
C PRO A 162 8.08 7.14 8.14
N LYS A 163 7.15 6.43 7.50
CA LYS A 163 6.40 5.33 8.12
C LYS A 163 6.91 3.94 7.74
N ALA A 164 8.00 3.83 6.97
CA ALA A 164 8.50 2.54 6.51
C ALA A 164 8.75 1.58 7.69
N GLY A 165 8.08 0.41 7.64
CA GLY A 165 8.08 -0.59 8.71
C GLY A 165 7.02 -0.40 9.81
N GLN A 166 6.16 0.60 9.68
CA GLN A 166 4.99 0.78 10.56
C GLN A 166 3.74 0.29 9.83
N GLY A 167 3.12 -0.79 10.33
CA GLY A 167 2.03 -1.46 9.63
C GLY A 167 2.47 -1.89 8.22
N ASP A 168 1.65 -1.59 7.22
CA ASP A 168 1.94 -1.96 5.83
C ASP A 168 2.88 -0.99 5.10
N TYR A 169 3.19 0.17 5.67
CA TYR A 169 4.00 1.19 4.99
C TYR A 169 5.42 0.74 4.71
N THR A 170 5.93 1.10 3.53
CA THR A 170 7.29 0.73 3.09
C THR A 170 7.97 1.84 2.29
N ASP A 171 9.28 1.75 2.10
CA ASP A 171 10.00 2.49 1.06
C ASP A 171 10.87 1.52 0.25
N CYS A 172 11.54 2.01 -0.81
CA CYS A 172 12.29 1.17 -1.73
C CYS A 172 13.33 0.29 -1.02
N SER A 173 14.13 0.89 -0.14
CA SER A 173 15.17 0.20 0.60
C SER A 173 14.65 -0.63 1.77
N TYR A 174 13.54 -0.23 2.39
CA TYR A 174 12.90 -1.02 3.45
C TYR A 174 12.26 -2.29 2.87
N LEU A 175 11.62 -2.22 1.70
CA LEU A 175 11.09 -3.41 1.02
C LEU A 175 12.20 -4.44 0.81
N VAL A 176 13.33 -4.01 0.25
CA VAL A 176 14.52 -4.86 0.04
C VAL A 176 15.05 -5.40 1.36
N GLN A 177 15.23 -4.54 2.36
CA GLN A 177 15.72 -4.93 3.67
C GLN A 177 14.82 -5.99 4.32
N TRP A 178 13.50 -5.77 4.30
CA TRP A 178 12.51 -6.67 4.87
C TRP A 178 12.56 -8.04 4.17
N CYS A 179 12.53 -8.08 2.83
CA CYS A 179 12.58 -9.35 2.09
C CYS A 179 13.83 -10.16 2.45
N TYR A 180 15.01 -9.55 2.36
CA TYR A 180 16.27 -10.23 2.62
C TYR A 180 16.48 -10.58 4.10
N GLN A 181 15.92 -9.79 5.03
CA GLN A 181 15.96 -10.11 6.46
C GLN A 181 15.21 -11.41 6.79
N GLN A 182 14.06 -11.67 6.15
CA GLN A 182 13.34 -12.95 6.32
C GLN A 182 14.17 -14.15 5.85
N LEU A 183 15.07 -13.93 4.90
CA LEU A 183 15.96 -14.93 4.33
C LEU A 183 17.32 -14.99 5.05
N GLY A 184 17.46 -14.32 6.20
CA GLY A 184 18.67 -14.32 7.02
C GLY A 184 19.80 -13.41 6.51
N VAL A 185 19.55 -12.58 5.50
CA VAL A 185 20.52 -11.63 4.94
C VAL A 185 20.26 -10.23 5.48
N SER A 186 21.17 -9.73 6.31
CA SER A 186 21.06 -8.39 6.91
C SER A 186 21.61 -7.31 5.98
N LEU A 187 20.71 -6.57 5.33
CA LEU A 187 21.06 -5.42 4.50
C LEU A 187 20.92 -4.08 5.26
N PRO A 188 21.77 -3.08 4.97
CA PRO A 188 21.63 -1.73 5.52
C PRO A 188 20.27 -1.09 5.20
N ARG A 189 19.87 -0.09 5.99
CA ARG A 189 18.52 0.53 5.88
C ARG A 189 18.27 1.27 4.58
N THR A 190 19.30 1.82 3.93
CA THR A 190 19.11 2.75 2.83
C THR A 190 19.69 2.22 1.51
N ALA A 191 19.06 2.57 0.38
CA ALA A 191 19.45 2.06 -0.95
C ALA A 191 20.94 2.29 -1.26
N ALA A 192 21.44 3.50 -1.02
CA ALA A 192 22.86 3.81 -1.21
C ALA A 192 23.79 2.97 -0.31
N ALA A 193 23.40 2.74 0.96
CA ALA A 193 24.19 1.92 1.88
C ALA A 193 24.11 0.43 1.52
N GLN A 194 22.98 -0.06 0.99
CA GLN A 194 22.83 -1.42 0.47
C GLN A 194 23.74 -1.65 -0.73
N ALA A 195 23.78 -0.70 -1.65
CA ALA A 195 24.70 -0.71 -2.79
C ALA A 195 26.17 -0.70 -2.35
N GLU A 196 26.54 0.19 -1.43
CA GLU A 196 27.89 0.25 -0.86
C GLU A 196 28.28 -1.07 -0.18
N TYR A 197 27.37 -1.66 0.59
CA TYR A 197 27.55 -2.98 1.18
C TYR A 197 27.81 -4.04 0.11
N CYS A 198 27.04 -4.07 -0.97
CA CYS A 198 27.22 -5.04 -2.06
C CYS A 198 28.59 -4.87 -2.73
N VAL A 199 29.03 -3.64 -2.99
CA VAL A 199 30.35 -3.34 -3.56
C VAL A 199 31.46 -3.80 -2.62
N ASN A 200 31.40 -3.45 -1.34
CA ASN A 200 32.42 -3.79 -0.36
C ASN A 200 32.56 -5.29 -0.12
N ASN A 201 31.48 -6.05 -0.31
CA ASN A 201 31.47 -7.51 -0.17
C ASN A 201 31.61 -8.26 -1.49
N ARG A 202 31.89 -7.56 -2.61
CA ARG A 202 32.09 -8.15 -3.95
C ARG A 202 30.87 -8.93 -4.45
N LEU A 203 29.68 -8.43 -4.16
CA LEU A 203 28.39 -9.01 -4.54
C LEU A 203 27.82 -8.37 -5.82
N THR A 204 28.61 -7.56 -6.53
CA THR A 204 28.19 -6.87 -7.76
C THR A 204 28.21 -7.82 -8.94
N ILE A 205 27.22 -7.71 -9.82
CA ILE A 205 27.07 -8.54 -11.02
C ILE A 205 27.00 -7.71 -12.29
N SER A 206 27.16 -8.36 -13.44
CA SER A 206 26.86 -7.76 -14.73
C SER A 206 25.34 -7.68 -14.96
N PRO A 207 24.82 -6.64 -15.64
CA PRO A 207 23.41 -6.62 -16.06
C PRO A 207 23.00 -7.80 -16.95
N ASN A 208 23.96 -8.43 -17.65
CA ASN A 208 23.68 -9.60 -18.48
C ASN A 208 23.53 -10.90 -17.68
N ASP A 209 23.90 -10.88 -16.39
CA ASP A 209 23.85 -12.04 -15.50
C ASP A 209 22.65 -11.97 -14.56
N LEU A 210 21.71 -11.06 -14.80
CA LEU A 210 20.54 -10.84 -13.94
C LEU A 210 19.68 -12.09 -13.78
N GLU A 211 19.43 -12.45 -12.53
CA GLU A 211 18.58 -13.55 -12.08
C GLU A 211 17.54 -13.04 -11.08
N PRO A 212 16.36 -13.69 -10.99
CA PRO A 212 15.34 -13.33 -10.01
C PRO A 212 15.92 -13.19 -8.60
N GLY A 213 15.59 -12.09 -7.93
CA GLY A 213 16.10 -11.70 -6.62
C GLY A 213 17.17 -10.62 -6.67
N ASP A 214 17.92 -10.48 -7.77
CA ASP A 214 18.98 -9.49 -7.89
C ASP A 214 18.49 -8.06 -7.64
N LEU A 215 19.32 -7.26 -6.98
CA LEU A 215 19.04 -5.86 -6.71
C LEU A 215 19.52 -4.98 -7.85
N ILE A 216 18.64 -4.06 -8.25
CA ILE A 216 18.95 -3.03 -9.25
C ILE A 216 18.87 -1.68 -8.55
N PHE A 217 19.90 -0.85 -8.72
CA PHE A 217 19.99 0.47 -8.09
C PHE A 217 19.96 1.58 -9.13
N TRP A 218 19.16 2.61 -8.86
CA TRP A 218 19.05 3.79 -9.72
C TRP A 218 19.61 5.05 -9.05
N SER A 219 20.14 5.94 -9.89
CA SER A 219 20.53 7.30 -9.55
C SER A 219 19.70 8.28 -10.37
N PHE A 220 18.70 8.92 -9.75
CA PHE A 220 17.85 9.91 -10.41
C PHE A 220 18.27 11.37 -10.17
N GLU A 221 19.06 11.61 -9.13
CA GLU A 221 19.44 12.95 -8.69
C GLU A 221 20.81 12.91 -8.03
N ASN A 222 21.49 14.06 -7.96
CA ASN A 222 22.71 14.18 -7.17
C ASN A 222 22.33 14.41 -5.70
N ASN A 223 22.78 13.52 -4.82
CA ASN A 223 22.43 13.54 -3.40
C ASN A 223 23.63 13.34 -2.46
N ASP A 224 24.86 13.35 -3.01
CA ASP A 224 26.13 13.17 -2.29
C ASP A 224 26.27 11.84 -1.53
N ARG A 225 25.41 10.85 -1.83
CA ARG A 225 25.48 9.49 -1.27
C ARG A 225 26.29 8.58 -2.19
N PHE A 226 26.54 7.36 -1.73
CA PHE A 226 27.23 6.34 -2.53
C PHE A 226 26.61 6.20 -3.93
N MET A 227 27.39 6.53 -4.96
CA MET A 227 26.99 6.54 -6.38
C MET A 227 25.74 7.36 -6.71
N ASN A 228 25.38 8.35 -5.88
CA ASN A 228 24.13 9.14 -6.01
C ASN A 228 22.86 8.29 -6.03
N ILE A 229 22.92 7.09 -5.45
CA ILE A 229 21.79 6.15 -5.48
C ILE A 229 20.62 6.72 -4.69
N SER A 230 19.47 6.79 -5.35
CA SER A 230 18.21 7.30 -4.79
C SER A 230 17.11 6.23 -4.74
N HIS A 231 17.27 5.10 -5.44
CA HIS A 231 16.25 4.05 -5.50
C HIS A 231 16.84 2.65 -5.65
N VAL A 232 16.08 1.64 -5.23
CA VAL A 232 16.41 0.22 -5.37
C VAL A 232 15.15 -0.60 -5.61
N GLY A 233 15.28 -1.71 -6.34
CA GLY A 233 14.20 -2.68 -6.59
C GLY A 233 14.76 -4.09 -6.74
N ILE A 234 13.87 -5.08 -6.68
CA ILE A 234 14.18 -6.51 -6.77
C ILE A 234 13.80 -6.99 -8.17
N TYR A 235 14.78 -7.50 -8.91
CA TYR A 235 14.56 -8.06 -10.24
C TYR A 235 13.71 -9.33 -10.14
N ALA A 236 12.66 -9.41 -10.93
CA ALA A 236 11.68 -10.50 -10.88
C ALA A 236 11.84 -11.51 -12.03
N GLY A 237 12.86 -11.36 -12.88
CA GLY A 237 12.98 -12.11 -14.13
C GLY A 237 12.33 -11.38 -15.33
N ASP A 238 12.57 -11.86 -16.55
CA ASP A 238 11.92 -11.40 -17.79
C ASP A 238 11.84 -9.88 -18.01
N GLY A 239 12.89 -9.17 -17.60
CA GLY A 239 12.95 -7.71 -17.72
C GLY A 239 11.99 -6.97 -16.79
N LYS A 240 11.58 -7.59 -15.68
CA LYS A 240 10.60 -7.06 -14.72
C LYS A 240 11.24 -6.78 -13.36
N VAL A 241 10.64 -5.86 -12.61
CA VAL A 241 11.10 -5.45 -11.29
C VAL A 241 9.92 -5.26 -10.35
N ILE A 242 10.14 -5.56 -9.08
CA ILE A 242 9.27 -5.20 -7.96
C ILE A 242 9.94 -4.09 -7.16
N ASP A 243 9.25 -2.97 -6.99
CA ASP A 243 9.77 -1.84 -6.22
C ASP A 243 8.66 -1.08 -5.48
N ALA A 244 9.01 -0.50 -4.32
CA ALA A 244 8.15 0.45 -3.63
C ALA A 244 8.32 1.84 -4.27
N SER A 245 7.38 2.24 -5.10
CA SER A 245 7.47 3.45 -5.92
C SER A 245 6.83 4.65 -5.23
N SER A 246 7.59 5.73 -5.09
CA SER A 246 7.08 6.99 -4.56
C SER A 246 6.05 7.65 -5.47
N THR A 247 6.20 7.51 -6.79
CA THR A 247 5.30 8.11 -7.77
C THR A 247 4.01 7.33 -7.96
N ARG A 248 4.05 6.01 -7.73
CA ARG A 248 2.84 5.16 -7.66
C ARG A 248 2.23 5.14 -6.26
N GLY A 249 2.96 5.60 -5.25
CA GLY A 249 2.48 5.61 -3.88
C GLY A 249 2.37 4.21 -3.26
N GLN A 250 2.93 3.17 -3.89
CA GLN A 250 2.83 1.79 -3.43
C GLN A 250 3.91 0.86 -4.02
N VAL A 251 3.95 -0.39 -3.55
CA VAL A 251 4.74 -1.47 -4.16
C VAL A 251 4.08 -1.95 -5.45
N VAL A 252 4.86 -2.04 -6.52
CA VAL A 252 4.38 -2.37 -7.86
C VAL A 252 5.28 -3.41 -8.54
N TYR A 253 4.70 -4.18 -9.47
CA TYR A 253 5.42 -5.01 -10.42
C TYR A 253 5.34 -4.37 -11.81
N ARG A 254 6.47 -4.21 -12.50
CA ARG A 254 6.50 -3.51 -13.80
C ARG A 254 7.73 -3.84 -14.64
N ASP A 255 7.72 -3.38 -15.88
CA ASP A 255 8.90 -3.38 -16.74
C ASP A 255 10.08 -2.63 -16.11
N LEU A 256 11.28 -3.18 -16.29
CA LEU A 256 12.51 -2.45 -16.06
C LEU A 256 12.51 -1.17 -16.88
N TYR A 257 12.94 -0.10 -16.22
CA TYR A 257 12.75 1.26 -16.70
C TYR A 257 14.01 2.09 -16.45
N ASP A 258 14.11 3.23 -17.14
CA ASP A 258 15.20 4.21 -17.00
C ASP A 258 16.59 3.57 -17.01
N LYS A 259 16.87 2.75 -18.03
CA LYS A 259 18.13 2.00 -18.18
C LYS A 259 19.38 2.86 -18.02
N ASN A 260 19.34 4.12 -18.46
CA ASN A 260 20.47 5.05 -18.35
C ASN A 260 20.73 5.52 -16.91
N ASN A 261 19.76 5.35 -16.02
CA ASN A 261 19.85 5.69 -14.60
C ASN A 261 20.16 4.47 -13.72
N GLN A 262 20.17 3.27 -14.27
CA GLN A 262 20.58 2.05 -13.57
C GLN A 262 22.11 2.05 -13.43
N VAL A 263 22.61 2.16 -12.20
CA VAL A 263 24.04 2.41 -11.91
C VAL A 263 24.75 1.23 -11.25
N LEU A 264 24.02 0.28 -10.67
CA LEU A 264 24.59 -0.89 -10.01
C LEU A 264 23.60 -2.07 -10.04
N TYR A 265 24.13 -3.27 -10.18
CA TYR A 265 23.42 -4.54 -10.08
C TYR A 265 24.15 -5.41 -9.05
N ALA A 266 23.42 -6.07 -8.15
CA ALA A 266 24.03 -6.89 -7.11
C ALA A 266 23.18 -8.12 -6.79
N ARG A 267 23.85 -9.19 -6.33
CA ARG A 267 23.23 -10.42 -5.85
C ARG A 267 23.56 -10.63 -4.37
N PRO A 268 22.70 -10.19 -3.44
CA PRO A 268 22.92 -10.44 -2.03
C PRO A 268 22.66 -11.92 -1.69
N GLY A 269 23.45 -12.48 -0.76
CA GLY A 269 23.22 -13.82 -0.24
C GLY A 269 23.89 -14.98 -1.02
N VAL A 270 24.92 -14.68 -1.81
CA VAL A 270 25.85 -15.68 -2.39
C VAL A 270 27.05 -15.93 -1.49
#